data_AF-A0A4C1VXK0-F1
#
_entry.id   AF-A0A4C1VXK0-F1
#
_cell.length_a   1.000
_cell.length_b   1.000
_cell.length_c   1.000
_cell.angle_alpha   90.00
_cell.angle_beta   90.00
_cell.angle_gamma   90.00
#
_symmetry.space_group_name_H-M   'P 1'
#
loop_
_entity.id
_entity.type
_entity.pdbx_description
1 polymer ?
#
loop_
_entity_poly.entity_id
_entity_poly.type
_entity_poly.pdbx_seq_one_letter_code
_entity_poly.pdbx_strand_id
1 'polypeptide(L)'
;MPNVGGPKQSRRLLLSSVVTSVLTYGISIWADALETQDSWRKAGPIYRMSALRVASAFRTVSEEAVCVISGTLPLRVLAKERRNLYHRKTTTTLSAEELRIEERQKSIARWQRQWDAAEKGRCYQDMAAFEYLHRFKHDNSPECPSCPGVIENAKHVFFECPRFYPQRDQLENVLQQSIQPETIVEAMLSSKPLGTPSTHLQQKSS
;
A
#
# COMPACT_ATOMS: atom_id res chain seq x y z
N MET A 1 1.55 13.94 -9.50
CA MET A 1 0.19 13.62 -9.00
C MET A 1 0.08 14.06 -7.55
N PRO A 2 -0.88 14.93 -7.22
CA PRO A 2 -1.12 15.36 -5.84
C PRO A 2 -1.58 14.17 -4.97
N ASN A 3 -1.21 14.17 -3.69
CA ASN A 3 -1.59 13.12 -2.74
C ASN A 3 -3.05 13.27 -2.29
N VAL A 4 -3.54 14.52 -2.18
CA VAL A 4 -4.93 14.86 -1.82
C VAL A 4 -5.65 15.41 -3.05
N GLY A 5 -6.92 15.04 -3.24
CA GLY A 5 -7.74 15.51 -4.37
C GLY A 5 -7.32 14.99 -5.76
N GLY A 6 -6.39 14.04 -5.82
CA GLY A 6 -5.91 13.44 -7.07
C GLY A 6 -6.71 12.22 -7.53
N PRO A 7 -6.25 11.54 -8.61
CA PRO A 7 -6.91 10.34 -9.14
C PRO A 7 -7.06 9.22 -8.10
N LYS A 8 -8.13 8.43 -8.18
CA LYS A 8 -8.34 7.22 -7.36
C LYS A 8 -7.21 6.20 -7.55
N GLN A 9 -6.93 5.39 -6.53
CA GLN A 9 -5.85 4.38 -6.51
C GLN A 9 -5.84 3.48 -7.75
N SER A 10 -7.01 3.03 -8.24
CA SER A 10 -7.12 2.20 -9.45
C SER A 10 -6.51 2.85 -10.70
N ARG A 11 -6.71 4.16 -10.90
CA ARG A 11 -6.11 4.90 -12.01
C ARG A 11 -4.59 5.04 -11.83
N ARG A 12 -4.13 5.17 -10.59
CA ARG A 12 -2.70 5.25 -10.27
C ARG A 12 -2.01 3.91 -10.51
N LEU A 13 -2.68 2.81 -10.17
CA LEU A 13 -2.22 1.44 -10.43
C LEU A 13 -2.04 1.19 -11.93
N LEU A 14 -2.95 1.67 -12.77
CA LEU A 14 -2.82 1.58 -14.23
C LEU A 14 -1.55 2.28 -14.74
N LEU A 15 -1.22 3.47 -14.24
CA LEU A 15 0.02 4.15 -14.61
C LEU A 15 1.26 3.40 -14.06
N SER A 16 1.16 2.89 -12.84
CA SER A 16 2.22 2.08 -12.23
C SER A 16 2.46 0.75 -12.94
N SER A 17 1.43 0.18 -13.58
CA SER A 17 1.58 -1.06 -14.35
C SER A 17 2.42 -0.85 -15.59
N VAL A 18 2.32 0.31 -16.26
CA VAL A 18 3.19 0.69 -17.38
C VAL A 18 4.65 0.79 -16.92
N VAL A 19 4.90 1.50 -15.81
CA VAL A 19 6.24 1.60 -15.22
C VAL A 19 6.79 0.23 -14.86
N THR A 20 5.96 -0.62 -14.24
CA THR A 20 6.34 -1.99 -13.88
C THR A 20 6.65 -2.80 -15.14
N SER A 21 5.86 -2.70 -16.21
CA SER A 21 6.09 -3.39 -17.48
C SER A 21 7.43 -3.00 -18.09
N VAL A 22 7.72 -1.70 -18.20
CA VAL A 22 8.99 -1.19 -18.72
C VAL A 22 10.17 -1.65 -17.85
N LEU A 23 10.06 -1.48 -16.52
CA LEU A 23 11.09 -1.89 -15.58
C LEU A 23 11.28 -3.41 -15.51
N THR A 24 10.38 -4.21 -16.07
CA THR A 24 10.53 -5.67 -16.04
C THR A 24 10.62 -6.27 -17.42
N TYR A 25 10.75 -5.42 -18.43
CA TYR A 25 11.06 -5.82 -19.76
C TYR A 25 12.45 -6.49 -19.79
N GLY A 26 12.52 -7.70 -20.35
CA GLY A 26 13.76 -8.48 -20.40
C GLY A 26 14.29 -8.92 -19.04
N ILE A 27 13.51 -8.83 -17.95
CA ILE A 27 14.01 -9.10 -16.59
C ILE A 27 14.54 -10.51 -16.40
N SER A 28 14.13 -11.48 -17.23
CA SER A 28 14.73 -12.82 -17.24
C SER A 28 16.23 -12.81 -17.53
N ILE A 29 16.72 -11.79 -18.26
CA ILE A 29 18.12 -11.65 -18.66
C ILE A 29 18.93 -10.93 -17.58
N TRP A 30 18.36 -9.89 -16.96
CA TRP A 30 19.09 -9.00 -16.06
C TRP A 30 18.63 -9.07 -14.59
N ALA A 31 17.79 -10.04 -14.21
CA ALA A 31 17.36 -10.24 -12.82
C ALA A 31 18.55 -10.40 -11.85
N ASP A 32 19.63 -11.09 -12.26
CA ASP A 32 20.85 -11.20 -11.46
C ASP A 32 21.52 -9.86 -11.22
N ALA A 33 21.49 -8.97 -12.21
CA ALA A 33 22.10 -7.67 -12.09
C ALA A 33 21.46 -6.84 -10.95
N LEU A 34 20.18 -7.08 -10.64
CA LEU A 34 19.51 -6.43 -9.52
C LEU A 34 20.06 -6.85 -8.16
N GLU A 35 20.71 -8.01 -8.03
CA GLU A 35 21.37 -8.42 -6.78
C GLU A 35 22.51 -7.46 -6.42
N THR A 36 23.18 -6.89 -7.43
CA THR A 36 24.20 -5.85 -7.24
C THR A 36 23.58 -4.50 -6.82
N GLN A 37 24.22 -3.84 -5.86
CA GLN A 37 23.75 -2.55 -5.33
C GLN A 37 23.69 -1.45 -6.40
N ASP A 38 24.60 -1.43 -7.37
CA ASP A 38 24.68 -0.38 -8.39
C ASP A 38 23.53 -0.43 -9.40
N SER A 39 23.13 -1.61 -9.87
CA SER A 39 21.95 -1.76 -10.74
C SER A 39 20.67 -1.41 -9.99
N TRP A 40 20.60 -1.79 -8.70
CA TRP A 40 19.47 -1.45 -7.84
C TRP A 40 19.32 0.05 -7.63
N ARG A 41 20.42 0.78 -7.45
CA ARG A 41 20.41 2.25 -7.32
C ARG A 41 19.77 2.95 -8.51
N LYS A 42 19.75 2.32 -9.69
CA LYS A 42 19.11 2.85 -10.91
C LYS A 42 17.62 2.52 -10.97
N ALA A 43 17.22 1.28 -10.67
CA ALA A 43 15.84 0.81 -10.84
C ALA A 43 14.94 0.95 -9.60
N GLY A 44 15.50 0.71 -8.41
CA GLY A 44 14.77 0.73 -7.14
C GLY A 44 14.06 2.05 -6.85
N PRO A 45 14.73 3.22 -6.96
CA PRO A 45 14.08 4.51 -6.74
C PRO A 45 12.89 4.77 -7.68
N ILE A 46 12.97 4.35 -8.94
CA ILE A 46 11.90 4.53 -9.93
C ILE A 46 10.67 3.70 -9.53
N TYR A 47 10.88 2.43 -9.19
CA TYR A 47 9.80 1.53 -8.74
C TYR A 47 9.16 2.00 -7.43
N ARG A 48 9.99 2.42 -6.47
CA ARG A 48 9.54 3.01 -5.21
C ARG A 48 8.71 4.27 -5.44
N MET A 49 9.13 5.14 -6.36
CA MET A 49 8.35 6.33 -6.71
C MET A 49 6.98 5.96 -7.28
N SER A 50 6.87 4.94 -8.14
CA SER A 50 5.56 4.53 -8.66
C SER A 50 4.66 3.98 -7.56
N ALA A 51 5.19 3.15 -6.64
CA ALA A 51 4.44 2.64 -5.49
C ALA A 51 3.96 3.77 -4.56
N LEU A 52 4.83 4.75 -4.26
CA LEU A 52 4.47 5.94 -3.46
C LEU A 52 3.33 6.73 -4.11
N ARG A 53 3.35 6.89 -5.43
CA ARG A 53 2.26 7.56 -6.15
C ARG A 53 0.97 6.78 -6.07
N VAL A 54 1.00 5.44 -6.18
CA VAL A 54 -0.18 4.57 -6.04
C VAL A 54 -0.80 4.72 -4.65
N ALA A 55 0.02 4.61 -3.61
CA ALA A 55 -0.40 4.73 -2.22
C ALA A 55 -0.74 6.18 -1.81
N SER A 56 -0.45 7.17 -2.65
CA SER A 56 -0.49 8.61 -2.28
C SER A 56 0.30 8.90 -1.00
N ALA A 57 1.38 8.15 -0.78
CA ALA A 57 2.15 8.13 0.45
C ALA A 57 3.26 9.19 0.44
N PHE A 58 3.71 9.58 1.64
CA PHE A 58 4.86 10.45 1.81
C PHE A 58 6.16 9.74 1.44
N ARG A 59 7.16 10.50 0.96
CA ARG A 59 8.47 9.99 0.50
C ARG A 59 9.26 9.17 1.54
N THR A 60 8.89 9.28 2.80
CA THR A 60 9.54 8.68 3.97
C THR A 60 9.03 7.29 4.31
N VAL A 61 7.87 6.87 3.78
CA VAL A 61 7.33 5.51 3.95
C VAL A 61 8.34 4.51 3.38
N SER A 62 8.75 3.49 4.13
CA SER A 62 9.65 2.41 3.67
C SER A 62 9.19 1.75 2.38
N GLU A 63 10.11 1.09 1.67
CA GLU A 63 9.80 0.49 0.36
C GLU A 63 8.87 -0.72 0.54
N GLU A 64 9.11 -1.46 1.61
CA GLU A 64 8.39 -2.65 2.01
C GLU A 64 6.94 -2.29 2.32
N ALA A 65 6.70 -1.23 3.09
CA ALA A 65 5.33 -0.87 3.47
C ALA A 65 4.57 -0.15 2.38
N VAL A 66 5.26 0.68 1.56
CA VAL A 66 4.56 1.30 0.43
C VAL A 66 4.05 0.23 -0.52
N CYS A 67 4.82 -0.85 -0.74
CA CYS A 67 4.41 -2.01 -1.53
C CYS A 67 3.17 -2.71 -0.96
N VAL A 68 3.08 -2.86 0.37
CA VAL A 68 1.87 -3.38 1.04
C VAL A 68 0.67 -2.48 0.77
N ILE A 69 0.81 -1.17 1.04
CA ILE A 69 -0.29 -0.20 0.89
C ILE A 69 -0.72 -0.06 -0.58
N SER A 70 0.23 -0.12 -1.51
CA SER A 70 -0.07 -0.06 -2.95
C SER A 70 -0.57 -1.37 -3.54
N GLY A 71 -0.54 -2.48 -2.79
CA GLY A 71 -0.89 -3.81 -3.31
C GLY A 71 0.07 -4.30 -4.40
N THR A 72 1.33 -3.86 -4.35
CA THR A 72 2.36 -4.22 -5.35
C THR A 72 3.49 -4.99 -4.69
N LEU A 73 4.05 -5.96 -5.40
CA LEU A 73 5.15 -6.77 -4.87
C LEU A 73 6.49 -6.02 -5.03
N PRO A 74 7.44 -6.05 -4.07
CA PRO A 74 8.74 -5.40 -4.24
C PRO A 74 9.47 -5.85 -5.51
N LEU A 75 10.17 -4.92 -6.19
CA LEU A 75 10.76 -5.17 -7.51
C LEU A 75 11.69 -6.38 -7.54
N ARG A 76 12.51 -6.58 -6.49
CA ARG A 76 13.40 -7.76 -6.39
C ARG A 76 12.64 -9.08 -6.33
N VAL A 77 11.54 -9.11 -5.60
CA VAL A 77 10.71 -10.31 -5.47
C VAL A 77 10.01 -10.59 -6.79
N LEU A 78 9.53 -9.55 -7.48
CA LEU A 78 8.92 -9.63 -8.81
C LEU A 78 9.92 -10.06 -9.90
N ALA A 79 11.17 -9.58 -9.83
CA ALA A 79 12.26 -9.97 -10.72
C ALA A 79 12.54 -11.46 -10.64
N LYS A 80 12.66 -11.98 -9.40
CA LYS A 80 12.90 -13.39 -9.12
C LYS A 80 11.73 -14.26 -9.59
N GLU A 81 10.48 -13.83 -9.37
CA GLU A 81 9.28 -14.49 -9.89
C GLU A 81 9.35 -14.66 -11.43
N ARG A 82 9.59 -13.57 -12.16
CA ARG A 82 9.65 -13.60 -13.63
C ARG A 82 10.81 -14.42 -14.18
N ARG A 83 11.97 -14.38 -13.52
CA ARG A 83 13.13 -15.17 -13.90
C ARG A 83 12.89 -16.67 -13.70
N ASN A 84 12.30 -17.06 -12.56
CA ASN A 84 11.91 -18.44 -12.32
C ASN A 84 10.91 -18.94 -13.37
N LEU A 85 9.88 -18.14 -13.68
CA LEU A 85 8.90 -18.48 -14.72
C LEU A 85 9.55 -18.66 -16.08
N TYR A 86 10.54 -17.83 -16.44
CA TYR A 86 11.28 -17.96 -17.69
C TYR A 86 12.05 -19.28 -17.76
N HIS A 87 12.81 -19.63 -16.72
CA HIS A 87 13.59 -20.88 -16.70
C HIS A 87 12.72 -22.14 -16.60
N ARG A 88 11.67 -22.12 -15.76
CA ARG A 88 10.82 -23.31 -15.53
C ARG A 88 9.94 -23.66 -16.73
N LYS A 89 9.55 -22.67 -17.55
CA LYS A 89 8.78 -22.90 -18.80
C LYS A 89 9.47 -23.86 -19.76
N THR A 90 10.79 -23.96 -19.71
CA THR A 90 11.57 -24.84 -20.60
C THR A 90 11.64 -26.28 -20.09
N THR A 91 11.34 -26.52 -18.80
CA THR A 91 11.62 -27.80 -18.13
C THR A 91 10.37 -28.52 -17.61
N THR A 92 9.22 -27.85 -17.56
CA THR A 92 8.05 -28.32 -16.79
C THR A 92 6.87 -28.69 -17.69
N THR A 93 6.22 -29.82 -17.42
CA THR A 93 5.01 -30.34 -18.09
C THR A 93 3.69 -29.77 -17.58
N LEU A 94 3.72 -29.00 -16.48
CA LEU A 94 2.56 -28.31 -15.92
C LEU A 94 1.99 -27.27 -16.90
N SER A 95 0.71 -26.96 -16.75
CA SER A 95 0.10 -25.88 -17.52
C SER A 95 0.76 -24.53 -17.19
N ALA A 96 0.84 -23.65 -18.17
CA ALA A 96 1.42 -22.32 -17.99
C ALA A 96 0.72 -21.50 -16.90
N GLU A 97 -0.55 -21.80 -16.61
CA GLU A 97 -1.33 -21.11 -15.59
C GLU A 97 -1.05 -21.64 -14.18
N GLU A 98 -0.95 -22.96 -14.02
CA GLU A 98 -0.58 -23.59 -12.76
C GLU A 98 0.81 -23.13 -12.31
N LEU A 99 1.75 -23.03 -13.25
CA LEU A 99 3.10 -22.52 -13.01
C LEU A 99 3.09 -21.08 -12.49
N ARG A 100 2.23 -20.21 -13.04
CA ARG A 100 2.10 -18.81 -12.61
C ARG A 100 1.54 -18.72 -11.19
N ILE A 101 0.48 -19.47 -10.91
CA ILE A 101 -0.15 -19.49 -9.57
C ILE A 101 0.87 -19.97 -8.54
N GLU A 102 1.58 -21.07 -8.82
CA GLU A 102 2.58 -21.64 -7.91
C GLU A 102 3.73 -20.64 -7.63
N GLU A 103 4.33 -20.05 -8.66
CA GLU A 103 5.42 -19.07 -8.47
C GLU A 103 4.94 -17.79 -7.80
N ARG A 104 3.69 -17.38 -8.05
CA ARG A 104 3.09 -16.24 -7.37
C ARG A 104 2.95 -16.49 -5.88
N GLN A 105 2.47 -17.68 -5.49
CA GLN A 105 2.36 -18.09 -4.08
C GLN A 105 3.74 -18.12 -3.40
N LYS A 106 4.76 -18.70 -4.05
CA LYS A 106 6.14 -18.68 -3.56
C LYS A 106 6.68 -17.26 -3.38
N SER A 107 6.33 -16.36 -4.30
CA SER A 107 6.78 -14.96 -4.27
C SER A 107 6.11 -14.17 -3.15
N ILE A 108 4.80 -14.38 -2.92
CA ILE A 108 4.07 -13.82 -1.77
C ILE A 108 4.68 -14.36 -0.46
N ALA A 109 4.90 -15.66 -0.34
CA ALA A 109 5.49 -16.26 0.86
C ALA A 109 6.92 -15.75 1.14
N ARG A 110 7.74 -15.56 0.09
CA ARG A 110 9.07 -14.95 0.22
C ARG A 110 8.97 -13.51 0.71
N TRP A 111 8.03 -12.73 0.17
CA TRP A 111 7.83 -11.35 0.60
C TRP A 111 7.31 -11.25 2.03
N GLN A 112 6.39 -12.13 2.44
CA GLN A 112 5.90 -12.19 3.82
C GLN A 112 7.06 -12.41 4.81
N ARG A 113 7.96 -13.37 4.53
CA ARG A 113 9.15 -13.57 5.38
C ARG A 113 10.07 -12.35 5.44
N GLN A 114 10.22 -11.61 4.34
CA GLN A 114 10.99 -10.37 4.32
C GLN A 114 10.33 -9.28 5.15
N TRP A 115 8.99 -9.18 5.09
CA TRP A 115 8.21 -8.26 5.91
C TRP A 115 8.33 -8.59 7.40
N ASP A 116 8.17 -9.86 7.78
CA ASP A 116 8.24 -10.30 9.18
C ASP A 116 9.64 -10.08 9.78
N ALA A 117 10.69 -10.27 8.97
CA ALA A 117 12.08 -10.01 9.36
C ALA A 117 12.45 -8.52 9.36
N ALA A 118 11.73 -7.68 8.64
CA ALA A 118 12.02 -6.26 8.55
C ALA A 118 11.61 -5.55 9.84
N GLU A 119 12.61 -5.10 10.61
CA GLU A 119 12.44 -4.30 11.83
C GLU A 119 11.58 -3.03 11.62
N LYS A 120 11.54 -2.52 10.38
CA LYS A 120 10.77 -1.34 9.95
C LYS A 120 9.28 -1.58 9.76
N GLY A 121 8.81 -2.83 9.67
CA GLY A 121 7.38 -3.13 9.64
C GLY A 121 6.66 -2.77 10.94
N ARG A 122 7.42 -2.72 12.06
CA ARG A 122 6.90 -2.34 13.39
C ARG A 122 6.71 -0.83 13.58
N CYS A 123 7.42 0.03 12.85
CA CYS A 123 7.36 1.48 13.08
C CYS A 123 6.12 2.17 12.47
N TYR A 124 5.22 1.42 11.82
CA TYR A 124 3.94 1.95 11.32
C TYR A 124 2.89 2.14 12.41
N GLN A 125 3.11 1.58 13.60
CA GLN A 125 2.26 1.84 14.76
C GLN A 125 2.46 3.27 15.32
N ASP A 126 3.61 3.91 15.03
CA ASP A 126 3.99 5.22 15.61
C ASP A 126 3.95 6.38 14.59
N MET A 127 3.54 6.15 13.33
CA MET A 127 3.51 7.21 12.31
C MET A 127 2.18 7.95 12.29
N ALA A 128 2.03 8.96 13.16
CA ALA A 128 0.91 9.90 13.07
C ALA A 128 1.31 11.36 13.19
N ALA A 129 0.36 12.20 12.78
CA ALA A 129 0.62 13.44 12.09
C ALA A 129 1.56 14.38 12.86
N PHE A 130 1.31 14.75 14.12
CA PHE A 130 2.17 15.75 14.77
C PHE A 130 3.41 15.17 15.45
N GLU A 131 3.35 13.99 16.08
CA GLU A 131 4.56 13.34 16.60
C GLU A 131 5.60 13.12 15.48
N TYR A 132 5.11 12.67 14.31
CA TYR A 132 5.89 12.49 13.12
C TYR A 132 6.39 13.84 12.55
N LEU A 133 5.53 14.85 12.40
CA LEU A 133 5.94 16.16 11.88
C LEU A 133 6.98 16.83 12.79
N HIS A 134 6.83 16.73 14.10
CA HIS A 134 7.80 17.20 15.08
C HIS A 134 9.14 16.46 14.96
N ARG A 135 9.13 15.13 14.86
CA ARG A 135 10.35 14.32 14.65
C ARG A 135 11.13 14.73 13.41
N PHE A 136 10.44 15.14 12.35
CA PHE A 136 11.03 15.60 11.09
C PHE A 136 11.17 17.13 10.99
N LYS A 137 10.99 17.86 12.10
CA LYS A 137 11.14 19.33 12.21
C LYS A 137 10.22 20.13 11.27
N HIS A 138 9.07 19.56 10.94
CA HIS A 138 8.01 20.24 10.22
C HIS A 138 7.00 20.92 11.14
N ASP A 139 7.00 20.55 12.42
CA ASP A 139 6.24 21.21 13.48
C ASP A 139 7.12 21.40 14.73
N ASN A 140 6.78 22.37 15.56
CA ASN A 140 7.47 22.69 16.81
C ASN A 140 6.95 21.88 17.99
N SER A 141 5.82 21.17 17.84
CA SER A 141 5.23 20.36 18.90
C SER A 141 4.69 19.02 18.39
N PRO A 142 4.87 17.93 19.14
CA PRO A 142 4.22 16.64 18.86
C PRO A 142 2.76 16.59 19.37
N GLU A 143 2.29 17.63 20.05
CA GLU A 143 0.97 17.65 20.69
C GLU A 143 -0.18 17.86 19.71
N CYS A 144 -1.33 17.30 20.04
CA CYS A 144 -2.56 17.50 19.29
C CYS A 144 -3.07 18.94 19.46
N PRO A 145 -3.33 19.69 18.38
CA PRO A 145 -3.88 21.05 18.45
C PRO A 145 -5.25 21.15 19.14
N SER A 146 -5.97 20.05 19.26
CA SER A 146 -7.32 19.98 19.84
C SER A 146 -7.36 19.27 21.19
N CYS A 147 -6.27 18.66 21.64
CA CYS A 147 -6.19 17.93 22.90
C CYS A 147 -4.92 18.36 23.66
N PRO A 148 -5.03 19.36 24.56
CA PRO A 148 -3.88 19.90 25.27
C PRO A 148 -3.10 18.81 26.03
N GLY A 149 -1.77 18.78 25.88
CA GLY A 149 -0.90 17.84 26.57
C GLY A 149 -0.96 16.39 26.07
N VAL A 150 -1.69 16.11 24.99
CA VAL A 150 -1.77 14.77 24.38
C VAL A 150 -0.89 14.73 23.13
N ILE A 151 0.04 13.78 23.08
CA ILE A 151 0.84 13.52 21.87
C ILE A 151 -0.07 12.99 20.77
N GLU A 152 -0.04 13.61 19.59
CA GLU A 152 -0.86 13.17 18.47
C GLU A 152 -0.23 11.97 17.74
N ASN A 153 -0.46 10.78 18.29
CA ASN A 153 -0.10 9.50 17.68
C ASN A 153 -1.28 8.89 16.87
N ALA A 154 -1.06 7.74 16.21
CA ALA A 154 -2.04 7.17 15.26
C ALA A 154 -3.27 6.70 16.00
N LYS A 155 -3.06 6.08 17.16
CA LYS A 155 -4.14 5.65 18.04
C LYS A 155 -5.01 6.84 18.44
N HIS A 156 -4.39 7.93 18.88
CA HIS A 156 -5.11 9.14 19.27
C HIS A 156 -5.94 9.68 18.11
N VAL A 157 -5.34 9.89 16.93
CA VAL A 157 -6.04 10.42 15.74
C VAL A 157 -7.22 9.54 15.33
N PHE A 158 -6.99 8.23 15.19
CA PHE A 158 -7.95 7.29 14.61
C PHE A 158 -9.03 6.79 15.57
N PHE A 159 -8.84 6.85 16.88
CA PHE A 159 -9.80 6.23 17.82
C PHE A 159 -10.25 7.16 18.95
N GLU A 160 -9.44 8.13 19.37
CA GLU A 160 -9.69 8.88 20.61
C GLU A 160 -10.00 10.37 20.36
N CYS A 161 -9.30 11.01 19.41
CA CYS A 161 -9.27 12.45 19.21
C CYS A 161 -10.66 13.02 18.88
N PRO A 162 -11.23 13.95 19.68
CA PRO A 162 -12.53 14.56 19.43
C PRO A 162 -12.61 15.30 18.09
N ARG A 163 -11.47 15.82 17.59
CA ARG A 163 -11.38 16.48 16.28
C ARG A 163 -11.90 15.61 15.14
N PHE A 164 -11.72 14.29 15.25
CA PHE A 164 -12.14 13.32 14.23
C PHE A 164 -13.37 12.51 14.61
N TYR A 165 -14.05 12.86 15.71
CA TYR A 165 -15.29 12.18 16.13
C TYR A 165 -16.34 12.14 15.00
N PRO A 166 -16.64 13.25 14.27
CA PRO A 166 -17.68 13.20 13.23
C PRO A 166 -17.37 12.22 12.10
N GLN A 167 -16.09 12.10 11.70
CA GLN A 167 -15.67 11.18 10.65
C GLN A 167 -15.72 9.73 11.14
N ARG A 168 -15.36 9.47 12.40
CA ARG A 168 -15.46 8.14 13.01
C ARG A 168 -16.89 7.70 13.16
N ASP A 169 -17.76 8.57 13.70
CA ASP A 169 -19.19 8.33 13.85
C ASP A 169 -19.85 8.01 12.49
N GLN A 170 -19.53 8.80 11.46
CA GLN A 170 -19.99 8.51 10.09
C GLN A 170 -19.53 7.13 9.59
N LEU A 171 -18.27 6.76 9.86
CA LEU A 171 -17.70 5.50 9.43
C LEU A 171 -18.31 4.30 10.18
N GLU A 172 -18.50 4.42 11.49
CA GLU A 172 -19.16 3.41 12.34
C GLU A 172 -20.62 3.21 11.91
N ASN A 173 -21.34 4.28 11.58
CA ASN A 173 -22.70 4.21 11.04
C ASN A 173 -22.76 3.46 9.69
N VAL A 174 -21.80 3.71 8.78
CA VAL A 174 -21.73 3.02 7.48
C VAL A 174 -21.40 1.54 7.67
N LEU A 175 -20.51 1.21 8.60
CA LEU A 175 -20.08 -0.15 8.86
C LEU A 175 -21.01 -0.92 9.82
N GLN A 176 -21.97 -0.24 10.46
CA GLN A 176 -22.86 -0.77 11.51
C GLN A 176 -22.11 -1.49 12.65
N GLN A 177 -20.90 -1.03 12.95
CA GLN A 177 -20.05 -1.59 14.00
C GLN A 177 -19.12 -0.51 14.53
N SER A 178 -18.74 -0.62 15.80
CA SER A 178 -17.73 0.26 16.36
C SER A 178 -16.32 -0.13 15.89
N ILE A 179 -15.50 0.88 15.64
CA ILE A 179 -14.15 0.74 15.10
C ILE A 179 -13.16 0.86 16.24
N GLN A 180 -12.54 -0.27 16.57
CA GLN A 180 -11.49 -0.36 17.59
C GLN A 180 -10.16 -0.75 16.92
N PRO A 181 -9.00 -0.47 17.53
CA PRO A 181 -7.70 -0.83 16.96
C PRO A 181 -7.58 -2.31 16.58
N GLU A 182 -8.24 -3.19 17.33
CA GLU A 182 -8.22 -4.64 17.14
C GLU A 182 -9.20 -5.09 16.05
N THR A 183 -10.31 -4.35 15.85
CA THR A 183 -11.40 -4.73 14.94
C THR A 183 -11.35 -4.01 13.60
N ILE A 184 -10.58 -2.92 13.48
CA ILE A 184 -10.57 -2.07 12.28
C ILE A 184 -10.17 -2.83 11.00
N VAL A 185 -9.23 -3.76 11.09
CA VAL A 185 -8.77 -4.54 9.93
C VAL A 185 -9.88 -5.47 9.45
N GLU A 186 -10.52 -6.18 10.37
CA GLU A 186 -11.66 -7.06 10.07
C GLU A 186 -12.84 -6.25 9.50
N ALA A 187 -13.10 -5.08 10.08
CA ALA A 187 -14.10 -4.14 9.61
C ALA A 187 -13.85 -3.68 8.16
N MET A 188 -12.60 -3.35 7.83
CA MET A 188 -12.20 -2.96 6.47
C MET A 188 -12.41 -4.11 5.47
N LEU A 189 -12.09 -5.34 5.85
CA LEU A 189 -12.21 -6.52 5.00
C LEU A 189 -13.65 -7.01 4.83
N SER A 190 -14.52 -6.74 5.79
CA SER A 190 -15.94 -7.17 5.79
C SER A 190 -16.83 -6.28 4.91
N SER A 191 -16.36 -5.09 4.53
CA SER A 191 -17.12 -4.19 3.67
C SER A 191 -17.19 -4.72 2.23
N LYS A 192 -18.37 -5.22 1.81
CA LYS A 192 -18.65 -5.41 0.37
C LYS A 192 -18.48 -4.05 -0.33
N PRO A 193 -17.92 -4.00 -1.56
CA PRO A 193 -17.90 -2.74 -2.30
C PRO A 193 -19.34 -2.28 -2.46
N LEU A 194 -19.66 -1.12 -1.88
CA LEU A 194 -20.98 -0.49 -2.05
C LEU A 194 -21.25 -0.41 -3.55
N GLY A 195 -22.22 -1.22 -3.99
CA GLY A 195 -22.78 -1.17 -5.32
C GLY A 195 -23.16 0.27 -5.64
N THR A 196 -22.93 0.62 -6.90
CA THR A 196 -23.25 1.86 -7.61
C THR A 196 -24.38 2.70 -7.03
N PRO A 197 -24.29 4.05 -7.12
CA PRO A 197 -25.34 4.94 -6.63
C PRO A 197 -26.66 4.63 -7.32
N SER A 198 -27.69 4.38 -6.52
CA SER A 198 -29.07 4.22 -6.98
C SER A 198 -29.53 5.53 -7.63
N THR A 199 -29.57 5.55 -8.96
CA THR A 199 -30.23 6.59 -9.74
C THR A 199 -31.72 6.56 -9.41
N HIS A 200 -32.17 7.47 -8.53
CA HIS A 200 -33.57 7.84 -8.45
C HIS A 200 -33.94 8.65 -9.70
N LEU A 201 -34.47 7.94 -10.69
CA LEU A 201 -35.33 8.48 -11.74
C LEU A 201 -36.58 9.07 -11.06
N GLN A 202 -36.67 10.41 -10.99
CA GLN A 202 -37.97 11.07 -10.84
C GLN A 202 -38.62 11.14 -12.22
N GLN A 203 -39.60 10.26 -12.43
CA GLN A 203 -40.67 10.48 -13.39
C GLN A 203 -41.45 11.73 -12.96
N LYS A 204 -41.52 12.74 -13.82
CA LYS A 204 -42.62 13.72 -13.80
C LYS A 204 -43.50 13.42 -15.01
N SER A 205 -44.66 12.87 -14.71
CA SER A 205 -45.83 12.81 -15.59
C SER A 205 -46.88 13.77 -15.04
N SER A 206 -47.47 14.53 -15.97
CA SER A 206 -48.63 15.45 -15.90
C SER A 206 -48.25 16.89 -16.23
#